data_AF-B4LBH9-F1
#
_entry.id   AF-B4LBH9-F1
#
_cell.length_a   1.000
_cell.length_b   1.000
_cell.length_c   1.000
_cell.angle_alpha   90.00
_cell.angle_beta   90.00
_cell.angle_gamma   90.00
#
_symmetry.space_group_name_H-M   'P 1'
#
loop_
_entity.id
_entity.type
_entity.pdbx_description
1 polymer ?
#
loop_
_entity_poly.entity_id
_entity_poly.type
_entity_poly.pdbx_seq_one_letter_code
_entity_poly.pdbx_strand_id
1 'polypeptide(L)'
;MGDADKSKINVDMLCEMWEQMQHRFEMDIRVLLDKSKWLAVQLTKVVDTPPEPIKRLRSQQKLQLNHLMIHLTEELQRQRDKASAKRRLQEWNKTLDKMRFKIRVLSESLSKVGIDVLAMQNLCETQDNSQQNYEQLSQALQQCEALRAQNLSVLIDQVRTEINQWCDLTLQYPTVGNYQKDCCNEELLVLLEDQLADIKEYYNSNRLIFELYAKRVKLWTRMAALEDKAKEPNRYHNRGGALLREERERKTISIKLPQIEQQLNELVQAFVERTKQPFLVQGEEILGRIATDWDDYRLAKEQETIARKKAATDSILEPPSSTHSSVISLRKTTSVPYFNSTTVSTVSPWAVKQQPDKQRERSK
;
A
#
# COMPACT_ATOMS: atom_id res chain seq x y z
N MET A 1 -2.22 -61.04 -22.91
CA MET A 1 -2.88 -60.22 -21.87
C MET A 1 -3.41 -58.99 -22.56
N GLY A 2 -4.71 -59.02 -22.85
CA GLY A 2 -5.40 -58.03 -23.66
C GLY A 2 -6.04 -56.92 -22.82
N ASP A 3 -6.40 -55.88 -23.56
CA ASP A 3 -7.50 -54.94 -23.34
C ASP A 3 -7.63 -54.27 -21.97
N ALA A 4 -7.11 -53.05 -21.89
CA ALA A 4 -7.65 -52.02 -20.97
C ALA A 4 -7.42 -50.57 -21.44
N ASP A 5 -7.21 -50.30 -22.74
CA ASP A 5 -6.84 -48.94 -23.19
C ASP A 5 -7.75 -48.36 -24.29
N LYS A 6 -9.02 -48.77 -24.31
CA LYS A 6 -10.03 -48.21 -25.23
C LYS A 6 -11.35 -47.90 -24.53
N SER A 7 -11.39 -46.88 -23.66
CA SER A 7 -12.64 -46.09 -23.44
C SER A 7 -12.46 -44.92 -22.46
N LYS A 8 -11.45 -44.07 -22.64
CA LYS A 8 -11.55 -42.69 -22.13
C LYS A 8 -11.69 -41.77 -23.32
N ILE A 9 -12.89 -41.76 -23.90
CA ILE A 9 -13.28 -40.68 -24.76
C ILE A 9 -13.27 -39.43 -23.87
N ASN A 10 -12.30 -38.56 -24.09
CA ASN A 10 -12.14 -37.32 -23.34
C ASN A 10 -13.40 -36.45 -23.57
N VAL A 11 -13.97 -35.91 -22.50
CA VAL A 11 -15.14 -35.03 -22.54
C VAL A 11 -14.91 -33.86 -23.52
N ASP A 12 -13.68 -33.37 -23.59
CA ASP A 12 -13.28 -32.32 -24.53
C ASP A 12 -13.38 -32.77 -26.00
N MET A 13 -12.99 -34.01 -26.30
CA MET A 13 -13.08 -34.58 -27.65
C MET A 13 -14.54 -34.80 -28.08
N LEU A 14 -15.42 -35.16 -27.14
CA LEU A 14 -16.87 -35.22 -27.39
C LEU A 14 -17.47 -33.83 -27.60
N CYS A 15 -17.02 -32.83 -26.85
CA CYS A 15 -17.43 -31.43 -27.04
C CYS A 15 -17.03 -30.91 -28.43
N GLU A 16 -15.78 -31.12 -28.86
CA GLU A 16 -15.31 -30.70 -30.19
C GLU A 16 -16.05 -31.41 -31.33
N MET A 17 -16.26 -32.72 -31.20
CA MET A 17 -16.97 -33.50 -32.21
C MET A 17 -18.46 -33.11 -32.29
N TRP A 18 -19.06 -32.76 -31.14
CA TRP A 18 -20.42 -32.22 -31.09
C TRP A 18 -20.50 -30.82 -31.70
N GLU A 19 -19.55 -29.93 -31.42
CA GLU A 19 -19.48 -28.59 -32.00
C GLU A 19 -19.32 -28.63 -33.52
N GLN A 20 -18.51 -29.55 -34.05
CA GLN A 20 -18.40 -29.75 -35.50
C GLN A 20 -19.70 -30.25 -36.12
N MET A 21 -20.39 -31.21 -35.48
CA MET A 21 -21.71 -31.67 -35.95
C MET A 21 -22.74 -30.54 -35.92
N GLN A 22 -22.75 -29.73 -34.87
CA GLN A 22 -23.60 -28.55 -34.74
C GLN A 22 -23.37 -27.57 -35.89
N HIS A 23 -22.11 -27.25 -36.18
CA HIS A 23 -21.73 -26.26 -37.18
C HIS A 23 -22.05 -26.73 -38.62
N ARG A 24 -21.88 -28.03 -38.88
CA ARG A 24 -22.24 -28.65 -40.17
C ARG A 24 -23.76 -28.66 -40.35
N PHE A 25 -24.51 -28.95 -39.29
CA PHE A 25 -25.97 -28.91 -39.30
C PHE A 25 -26.54 -27.49 -39.49
N GLU A 26 -25.94 -26.48 -38.85
CA GLU A 26 -26.29 -25.07 -39.08
C GLU A 26 -26.09 -24.62 -40.53
N MET A 27 -25.02 -25.09 -41.17
CA MET A 27 -24.77 -24.85 -42.60
C MET A 27 -25.85 -25.51 -43.46
N ASP A 28 -26.22 -26.76 -43.17
CA ASP A 28 -27.28 -27.48 -43.88
C ASP A 28 -28.64 -26.79 -43.74
N ILE A 29 -28.96 -26.26 -42.54
CA ILE A 29 -30.17 -25.46 -42.32
C ILE A 29 -30.15 -24.18 -43.17
N ARG A 30 -29.03 -23.45 -43.24
CA ARG A 30 -28.93 -22.25 -44.10
C ARG A 30 -29.18 -22.59 -45.56
N VAL A 31 -28.56 -23.65 -46.06
CA VAL A 31 -28.73 -24.11 -47.44
C VAL A 31 -30.20 -24.47 -47.72
N LEU A 32 -30.85 -25.19 -46.79
CA LEU A 32 -32.27 -25.54 -46.91
C LEU A 32 -33.19 -24.33 -46.84
N LEU A 33 -32.91 -23.36 -45.96
CA LEU A 33 -33.65 -22.11 -45.87
C LEU A 33 -33.53 -21.28 -47.15
N ASP A 34 -32.33 -21.18 -47.73
CA ASP A 34 -32.13 -20.44 -48.97
C ASP A 34 -32.79 -21.15 -50.16
N LYS A 35 -32.78 -22.49 -50.18
CA LYS A 35 -33.53 -23.28 -51.16
C LYS A 35 -35.04 -23.15 -51.00
N SER A 36 -35.53 -23.05 -49.76
CA SER A 36 -36.94 -22.78 -49.44
C SER A 36 -37.38 -21.39 -49.90
N LYS A 37 -36.58 -20.35 -49.60
CA LYS A 37 -36.80 -18.99 -50.12
C LYS A 37 -36.81 -18.98 -51.65
N TRP A 38 -35.89 -19.70 -52.28
CA TRP A 38 -35.85 -19.82 -53.74
C TRP A 38 -37.12 -20.48 -54.30
N LEU A 39 -37.59 -21.58 -53.70
CA LEU A 39 -38.83 -22.25 -54.11
C LEU A 39 -40.07 -21.39 -53.87
N ALA A 40 -40.12 -20.62 -52.77
CA ALA A 40 -41.22 -19.70 -52.48
C ALA A 40 -41.34 -18.60 -53.54
N VAL A 41 -40.21 -18.10 -54.05
CA VAL A 41 -40.16 -17.15 -55.19
C VAL A 41 -40.60 -17.81 -56.51
N GLN A 42 -40.33 -19.10 -56.70
CA GLN A 42 -40.83 -19.83 -57.88
C GLN A 42 -42.34 -20.09 -57.81
N LEU A 43 -42.86 -20.44 -56.63
CA LEU A 43 -44.29 -20.67 -56.40
C LEU A 43 -45.14 -19.40 -56.56
N THR A 44 -44.59 -18.23 -56.24
CA THR A 44 -45.27 -16.94 -56.48
C THR A 44 -45.34 -16.56 -57.97
N LYS A 45 -44.49 -17.15 -58.82
CA LYS A 45 -44.51 -16.95 -60.27
C LYS A 45 -45.50 -17.87 -61.01
N VAL A 46 -45.97 -18.94 -60.37
CA VAL A 46 -46.92 -19.89 -60.95
C VAL A 46 -48.29 -19.65 -60.31
N VAL A 47 -48.88 -18.50 -60.61
CA VAL A 47 -50.33 -18.30 -60.46
C VAL A 47 -50.92 -18.55 -61.85
N ASP A 48 -51.33 -19.80 -62.06
CA ASP A 48 -52.61 -20.17 -62.69
C ASP A 48 -52.82 -21.67 -62.47
N THR A 49 -54.06 -22.02 -62.13
CA THR A 49 -54.57 -23.31 -61.61
C THR A 49 -53.88 -24.61 -62.10
N PRO A 50 -53.38 -25.51 -61.21
CA PRO A 50 -52.73 -26.75 -61.65
C PRO A 50 -53.39 -28.10 -61.22
N PRO A 51 -53.06 -29.22 -61.92
CA PRO A 51 -53.71 -30.54 -61.81
C PRO A 51 -53.25 -31.39 -60.58
N GLU A 52 -54.02 -32.44 -60.24
CA GLU A 52 -53.83 -33.39 -59.11
C GLU A 52 -52.38 -33.76 -58.70
N PRO A 53 -51.44 -34.12 -59.60
CA PRO A 53 -50.06 -34.49 -59.22
C PRO A 53 -49.29 -33.36 -58.52
N ILE A 54 -49.61 -32.09 -58.81
CA ILE A 54 -48.97 -30.91 -58.21
C ILE A 54 -49.45 -30.68 -56.77
N LYS A 55 -50.67 -31.14 -56.41
CA LYS A 55 -51.16 -31.09 -55.03
C LYS A 55 -50.40 -32.06 -54.13
N ARG A 56 -50.13 -33.30 -54.58
CA ARG A 56 -49.37 -34.30 -53.79
C ARG A 56 -47.94 -33.86 -53.52
N LEU A 57 -47.25 -33.34 -54.53
CA LEU A 57 -45.89 -32.81 -54.37
C LEU A 57 -45.84 -31.63 -53.40
N ARG A 58 -46.82 -30.70 -53.47
CA ARG A 58 -46.95 -29.60 -52.50
C ARG A 58 -47.21 -30.10 -51.08
N SER A 59 -48.07 -31.10 -50.90
CA SER A 59 -48.33 -31.70 -49.59
C SER A 59 -47.08 -32.38 -49.00
N GLN A 60 -46.31 -33.08 -49.83
CA GLN A 60 -45.05 -33.71 -49.41
C GLN A 60 -43.99 -32.67 -49.00
N GLN A 61 -43.83 -31.61 -49.79
CA GLN A 61 -42.92 -30.49 -49.47
C GLN A 61 -43.35 -29.76 -48.19
N LYS A 62 -44.66 -29.59 -47.97
CA LYS A 62 -45.21 -29.00 -46.74
C LYS A 62 -44.91 -29.88 -45.51
N LEU A 63 -45.01 -31.20 -45.64
CA LEU A 63 -44.69 -32.14 -44.56
C LEU A 63 -43.19 -32.10 -44.22
N GLN A 64 -42.32 -32.07 -45.24
CA GLN A 64 -40.88 -31.92 -45.07
C GLN A 64 -40.52 -30.60 -44.37
N LEU A 65 -41.16 -29.50 -44.79
CA LEU A 65 -40.97 -28.19 -44.15
C LEU A 65 -41.41 -28.23 -42.68
N ASN A 66 -42.57 -28.82 -42.37
CA ASN A 66 -43.03 -28.95 -40.99
C ASN A 66 -42.08 -29.77 -40.12
N HIS A 67 -41.54 -30.88 -40.64
CA HIS A 67 -40.57 -31.71 -39.91
C HIS A 67 -39.27 -30.95 -39.62
N LEU A 68 -38.76 -30.19 -40.61
CA LEU A 68 -37.59 -29.33 -40.44
C LEU A 68 -37.85 -28.19 -39.43
N MET A 69 -39.04 -27.58 -39.47
CA MET A 69 -39.43 -26.54 -38.52
C MET A 69 -39.45 -27.06 -37.08
N ILE A 70 -39.98 -28.27 -36.86
CA ILE A 70 -40.00 -28.92 -35.54
C ILE A 70 -38.58 -29.14 -35.03
N HIS A 71 -37.70 -29.74 -35.84
CA HIS A 71 -36.31 -29.98 -35.45
C HIS A 71 -35.54 -28.68 -35.16
N LEU A 72 -35.78 -27.62 -35.95
CA LEU A 72 -35.17 -26.31 -35.71
C LEU A 72 -35.66 -25.70 -34.38
N THR A 73 -36.96 -25.80 -34.07
CA THR A 73 -37.49 -25.33 -32.77
C THR A 73 -36.94 -26.12 -31.60
N GLU A 74 -36.83 -27.44 -31.68
CA GLU A 74 -36.22 -28.26 -30.64
C GLU A 74 -34.75 -27.89 -30.40
N GLU A 75 -34.00 -27.63 -31.47
CA GLU A 75 -32.58 -27.30 -31.35
C GLU A 75 -32.35 -25.88 -30.80
N LEU A 76 -33.15 -24.90 -31.23
CA LEU A 76 -33.15 -23.57 -30.62
C LEU A 76 -33.50 -23.63 -29.13
N GLN A 77 -34.44 -24.51 -28.76
CA GLN A 77 -34.79 -24.75 -27.37
C GLN A 77 -33.62 -25.40 -26.60
N ARG A 78 -32.97 -26.44 -27.14
CA ARG A 78 -31.77 -27.05 -26.55
C ARG A 78 -30.64 -26.03 -26.38
N GLN A 79 -30.40 -25.17 -27.36
CA GLN A 79 -29.39 -24.10 -27.27
C GLN A 79 -29.72 -23.08 -26.18
N ARG A 80 -30.99 -22.67 -26.09
CA ARG A 80 -31.47 -21.82 -25.00
C ARG A 80 -31.30 -22.51 -23.63
N ASP A 81 -31.59 -23.79 -23.53
CA ASP A 81 -31.46 -24.57 -22.30
C ASP A 81 -29.99 -24.74 -21.90
N LYS A 82 -29.10 -25.02 -22.86
CA LYS A 82 -27.64 -25.07 -22.68
C LYS A 82 -27.09 -23.73 -22.19
N ALA A 83 -27.47 -22.63 -22.84
CA ALA A 83 -27.07 -21.27 -22.43
C ALA A 83 -27.62 -20.91 -21.04
N SER A 84 -28.82 -21.39 -20.69
CA SER A 84 -29.40 -21.20 -19.36
C SER A 84 -28.67 -22.03 -18.31
N ALA A 85 -28.33 -23.28 -18.59
CA ALA A 85 -27.54 -24.14 -17.71
C ALA A 85 -26.13 -23.56 -17.47
N LYS A 86 -25.46 -23.06 -18.52
CA LYS A 86 -24.16 -22.38 -18.40
C LYS A 86 -24.23 -21.17 -17.48
N ARG A 87 -25.28 -20.34 -17.60
CA ARG A 87 -25.50 -19.19 -16.71
C ARG A 87 -25.72 -19.62 -15.25
N ARG A 88 -26.51 -20.66 -15.00
CA ARG A 88 -26.71 -21.21 -13.64
C ARG A 88 -25.41 -21.69 -13.02
N LEU A 89 -24.57 -22.41 -13.79
CA LEU A 89 -23.26 -22.88 -13.32
C LEU A 89 -22.31 -21.71 -12.99
N GLN A 90 -22.32 -20.65 -13.79
CA GLN A 90 -21.52 -19.45 -13.51
C GLN A 90 -21.96 -18.77 -12.21
N GLU A 91 -23.28 -18.64 -11.98
CA GLU A 91 -23.79 -18.03 -10.75
C GLU A 91 -23.50 -18.90 -9.51
N TRP A 92 -23.59 -20.22 -9.67
CA TRP A 92 -23.19 -21.18 -8.65
C TRP A 92 -21.71 -21.02 -8.27
N ASN A 93 -20.82 -21.00 -9.26
CA ASN A 93 -19.38 -20.81 -9.01
C ASN A 93 -19.09 -19.47 -8.33
N LYS A 94 -19.73 -18.38 -8.76
CA LYS A 94 -19.61 -17.08 -8.09
C LYS A 94 -20.05 -17.14 -6.63
N THR A 95 -21.10 -17.91 -6.33
CA THR A 95 -21.59 -18.08 -4.96
C THR A 95 -20.57 -18.82 -4.09
N LEU A 96 -19.99 -19.91 -4.61
CA LEU A 96 -18.91 -20.63 -3.93
C LEU A 96 -17.66 -19.76 -3.72
N ASP A 97 -17.28 -18.98 -4.72
CA ASP A 97 -16.12 -18.08 -4.61
C ASP A 97 -16.34 -16.98 -3.56
N LYS A 98 -17.57 -16.46 -3.44
CA LYS A 98 -17.95 -15.55 -2.35
C LYS A 98 -17.84 -16.22 -0.99
N MET A 99 -18.27 -17.48 -0.84
CA MET A 99 -18.14 -18.24 0.41
C MET A 99 -16.68 -18.48 0.77
N ARG A 100 -15.86 -18.95 -0.19
CA ARG A 100 -14.41 -19.13 -0.01
C ARG A 100 -13.74 -17.83 0.42
N PHE A 101 -14.09 -16.71 -0.21
CA PHE A 101 -13.56 -15.40 0.16
C PHE A 101 -13.92 -15.03 1.60
N LYS A 102 -15.19 -15.17 2.00
CA LYS A 102 -15.63 -14.91 3.38
C LYS A 102 -14.90 -15.78 4.40
N ILE A 103 -14.79 -17.08 4.14
CA ILE A 103 -14.07 -18.01 5.02
C ILE A 103 -12.59 -17.58 5.13
N ARG A 104 -11.92 -17.21 4.03
CA ARG A 104 -10.52 -16.74 4.09
C ARG A 104 -10.36 -15.51 4.97
N VAL A 105 -11.21 -14.49 4.80
CA VAL A 105 -11.17 -13.26 5.59
C VAL A 105 -11.39 -13.56 7.07
N LEU A 106 -12.41 -14.33 7.40
CA LEU A 106 -12.69 -14.73 8.78
C LEU A 106 -11.53 -15.55 9.37
N SER A 107 -11.02 -16.53 8.62
CA SER A 107 -9.89 -17.36 9.03
C SER A 107 -8.63 -16.54 9.30
N GLU A 108 -8.34 -15.53 8.48
CA GLU A 108 -7.20 -14.64 8.69
C GLU A 108 -7.35 -13.85 9.99
N SER A 109 -8.55 -13.31 10.26
CA SER A 109 -8.83 -12.58 11.50
C SER A 109 -8.69 -13.46 12.75
N LEU A 110 -9.18 -14.70 12.68
CA LEU A 110 -9.11 -15.68 13.78
C LEU A 110 -7.68 -16.21 13.99
N SER A 111 -6.92 -16.39 12.90
CA SER A 111 -5.53 -16.83 12.96
C SER A 111 -4.62 -15.80 13.64
N LYS A 112 -4.89 -14.50 13.47
CA LYS A 112 -4.18 -13.42 14.21
C LYS A 112 -4.35 -13.51 15.72
N VAL A 113 -5.45 -14.12 16.18
CA VAL A 113 -5.75 -14.39 17.60
C VAL A 113 -5.21 -15.75 18.07
N GLY A 114 -4.57 -16.52 17.18
CA GLY A 114 -3.97 -17.81 17.51
C GLY A 114 -4.96 -18.99 17.51
N ILE A 115 -6.15 -18.82 16.91
CA ILE A 115 -7.11 -19.89 16.72
C ILE A 115 -6.67 -20.74 15.53
N ASP A 116 -6.69 -22.07 15.67
CA ASP A 116 -6.37 -22.99 14.57
C ASP A 116 -7.55 -23.06 13.60
N VAL A 117 -7.30 -22.60 12.36
CA VAL A 117 -8.27 -22.51 11.28
C VAL A 117 -7.74 -23.21 10.01
N LEU A 118 -6.68 -24.03 10.12
CA LEU A 118 -6.02 -24.67 8.98
C LEU A 118 -6.97 -25.57 8.18
N ALA A 119 -7.88 -26.29 8.87
CA ALA A 119 -8.87 -27.12 8.22
C ALA A 119 -9.81 -26.30 7.31
N MET A 120 -10.28 -25.13 7.75
CA MET A 120 -11.14 -24.26 6.95
C MET A 120 -10.38 -23.57 5.80
N GLN A 121 -9.10 -23.26 5.99
CA GLN A 121 -8.25 -22.73 4.92
C GLN A 121 -8.04 -23.77 3.81
N ASN A 122 -7.71 -25.01 4.17
CA ASN A 122 -7.54 -26.12 3.21
C ASN A 122 -8.82 -26.40 2.42
N LEU A 123 -9.99 -26.29 3.05
CA LEU A 123 -11.29 -26.40 2.35
C LEU A 123 -11.50 -25.30 1.30
N CYS A 124 -10.90 -24.12 1.47
CA CYS A 124 -10.98 -23.03 0.48
C CYS A 124 -10.01 -23.21 -0.70
N GLU A 125 -9.05 -24.12 -0.61
CA GLU A 125 -8.09 -24.46 -1.67
C GLU A 125 -8.61 -25.55 -2.60
N THR A 126 -9.66 -26.27 -2.20
CA THR A 126 -10.28 -27.28 -3.05
C THR A 126 -11.07 -26.60 -4.20
N GLN A 127 -10.69 -26.94 -5.44
CA GLN A 127 -11.33 -26.40 -6.66
C GLN A 127 -12.65 -27.11 -7.01
N ASP A 128 -13.13 -28.02 -6.16
CA ASP A 128 -14.38 -28.72 -6.38
C ASP A 128 -15.57 -27.74 -6.27
N ASN A 129 -16.51 -27.78 -7.21
CA ASN A 129 -17.72 -26.96 -7.16
C ASN A 129 -18.98 -27.84 -7.03
N SER A 130 -18.83 -29.06 -6.51
CA SER A 130 -19.93 -29.97 -6.22
C SER A 130 -20.88 -29.44 -5.14
N GLN A 131 -22.09 -30.00 -5.11
CA GLN A 131 -23.06 -29.75 -4.04
C GLN A 131 -22.51 -30.12 -2.66
N GLN A 132 -21.71 -31.19 -2.58
CA GLN A 132 -21.06 -31.60 -1.34
C GLN A 132 -20.07 -30.53 -0.85
N ASN A 133 -19.28 -29.94 -1.74
CA ASN A 133 -18.37 -28.87 -1.34
C ASN A 133 -19.14 -27.62 -0.87
N TYR A 134 -20.29 -27.31 -1.47
CA TYR A 134 -21.16 -26.24 -0.97
C TYR A 134 -21.58 -26.47 0.48
N GLU A 135 -22.01 -27.68 0.83
CA GLU A 135 -22.41 -28.03 2.19
C GLU A 135 -21.24 -27.91 3.17
N GLN A 136 -20.06 -28.40 2.77
CA GLN A 136 -18.83 -28.29 3.56
C GLN A 136 -18.41 -26.82 3.78
N LEU A 137 -18.44 -26.00 2.73
CA LEU A 137 -18.14 -24.57 2.82
C LEU A 137 -19.17 -23.83 3.67
N SER A 138 -20.46 -24.17 3.56
CA SER A 138 -21.51 -23.59 4.40
C SER A 138 -21.30 -23.93 5.88
N GLN A 139 -20.95 -25.18 6.19
CA GLN A 139 -20.65 -25.60 7.56
C GLN A 139 -19.39 -24.92 8.09
N ALA A 140 -18.32 -24.86 7.29
CA ALA A 140 -17.09 -24.18 7.65
C ALA A 140 -17.31 -22.68 7.89
N LEU A 141 -18.14 -22.03 7.08
CA LEU A 141 -18.52 -20.63 7.26
C LEU A 141 -19.25 -20.42 8.59
N GLN A 142 -20.26 -21.26 8.89
CA GLN A 142 -20.98 -21.19 10.15
C GLN A 142 -20.07 -21.41 11.37
N GLN A 143 -19.11 -22.34 11.26
CA GLN A 143 -18.10 -22.56 12.30
C GLN A 143 -17.19 -21.35 12.48
N CYS A 144 -16.73 -20.72 11.40
CA CYS A 144 -15.92 -19.50 11.45
C CYS A 144 -16.69 -18.35 12.12
N GLU A 145 -17.95 -18.15 11.74
CA GLU A 145 -18.83 -17.12 12.32
C GLU A 145 -19.08 -17.37 13.81
N ALA A 146 -19.32 -18.63 14.21
CA ALA A 146 -19.48 -19.00 15.62
C ALA A 146 -18.19 -18.77 16.43
N LEU A 147 -17.03 -19.12 15.88
CA LEU A 147 -15.73 -18.86 16.52
C LEU A 147 -15.46 -17.36 16.67
N ARG A 148 -15.80 -16.56 15.65
CA ARG A 148 -15.69 -15.10 15.72
C ARG A 148 -16.57 -14.53 16.81
N ALA A 149 -17.83 -14.94 16.87
CA ALA A 149 -18.76 -14.51 17.92
C ALA A 149 -18.27 -14.89 19.33
N GLN A 150 -17.70 -16.09 19.50
CA GLN A 150 -17.15 -16.54 20.79
C GLN A 150 -15.89 -15.76 21.22
N ASN A 151 -15.09 -15.31 20.26
CA ASN A 151 -13.80 -14.64 20.50
C ASN A 151 -13.85 -13.13 20.26
N LEU A 152 -15.06 -12.56 20.24
CA LEU A 152 -15.30 -11.17 19.87
C LEU A 152 -14.53 -10.18 20.77
N SER A 153 -14.47 -10.42 22.08
CA SER A 153 -13.72 -9.58 23.02
C SER A 153 -12.22 -9.56 22.71
N VAL A 154 -11.64 -10.74 22.42
CA VAL A 154 -10.21 -10.87 22.11
C VAL A 154 -9.89 -10.20 20.78
N LEU A 155 -10.76 -10.34 19.78
CA LEU A 155 -10.63 -9.65 18.49
C LEU A 155 -10.68 -8.12 18.67
N ILE A 156 -11.62 -7.61 19.46
CA ILE A 156 -11.73 -6.17 19.75
C ILE A 156 -10.46 -5.66 20.45
N ASP A 157 -9.95 -6.38 21.44
CA ASP A 157 -8.75 -5.98 22.16
C ASP A 157 -7.49 -6.05 21.27
N GLN A 158 -7.42 -7.02 20.37
CA GLN A 158 -6.37 -7.09 19.36
C GLN A 158 -6.42 -5.89 18.41
N VAL A 159 -7.60 -5.56 17.86
CA VAL A 159 -7.76 -4.40 16.97
C VAL A 159 -7.46 -3.10 17.69
N ARG A 160 -7.88 -2.93 18.95
CA ARG A 160 -7.50 -1.76 19.78
C ARG A 160 -5.99 -1.65 19.96
N THR A 161 -5.33 -2.79 20.20
CA THR A 161 -3.86 -2.83 20.33
C THR A 161 -3.19 -2.43 19.02
N GLU A 162 -3.68 -2.93 17.88
CA GLU A 162 -3.20 -2.50 16.56
C GLU A 162 -3.43 -1.00 16.34
N ILE A 163 -4.63 -0.48 16.59
CA ILE A 163 -4.94 0.95 16.48
C ILE A 163 -3.93 1.77 17.29
N ASN A 164 -3.69 1.41 18.55
CA ASN A 164 -2.71 2.11 19.39
C ASN A 164 -1.30 2.09 18.78
N GLN A 165 -0.84 0.95 18.25
CA GLN A 165 0.46 0.86 17.59
C GLN A 165 0.53 1.76 16.34
N TRP A 166 -0.53 1.82 15.54
CA TRP A 166 -0.59 2.68 14.36
C TRP A 166 -0.74 4.16 14.72
N CYS A 167 -1.43 4.47 15.81
CA CYS A 167 -1.49 5.81 16.40
C CYS A 167 -0.12 6.29 16.87
N ASP A 168 0.68 5.42 17.50
CA ASP A 168 2.05 5.74 17.90
C ASP A 168 2.95 6.03 16.67
N LEU A 169 2.73 5.35 15.54
CA LEU A 169 3.46 5.59 14.29
C LEU A 169 3.04 6.88 13.59
N THR A 170 1.75 7.18 13.58
CA THR A 170 1.19 8.41 12.98
C THR A 170 1.27 9.60 13.91
N LEU A 171 1.61 9.37 15.19
CA LEU A 171 1.55 10.34 16.27
C LEU A 171 0.17 11.01 16.36
N GLN A 172 -0.88 10.36 15.86
CA GLN A 172 -2.26 10.82 15.96
C GLN A 172 -2.99 9.89 16.91
N TYR A 173 -3.42 10.43 18.04
CA TYR A 173 -4.32 9.74 18.93
C TYR A 173 -5.75 10.12 18.54
N PRO A 174 -6.65 9.15 18.30
CA PRO A 174 -8.04 9.47 18.08
C PRO A 174 -8.56 10.25 19.29
N THR A 175 -9.32 11.32 19.03
CA THR A 175 -9.97 12.17 20.05
C THR A 175 -10.95 11.36 20.94
N VAL A 176 -11.22 10.12 20.59
CA VAL A 176 -12.29 9.30 21.16
C VAL A 176 -11.74 8.38 22.25
N GLY A 177 -11.49 8.97 23.42
CA GLY A 177 -11.70 8.23 24.66
C GLY A 177 -13.21 7.95 24.79
N ASN A 178 -13.62 6.71 24.54
CA ASN A 178 -14.90 6.05 24.92
C ASN A 178 -15.48 5.16 23.81
N TYR A 179 -14.69 4.20 23.29
CA TYR A 179 -15.33 2.96 22.84
C TYR A 179 -15.66 2.19 24.11
N GLN A 180 -16.88 2.45 24.60
CA GLN A 180 -17.49 1.91 25.80
C GLN A 180 -16.96 0.50 26.10
N LYS A 181 -16.23 0.38 27.22
CA LYS A 181 -15.49 -0.83 27.61
C LYS A 181 -16.41 -2.04 27.85
N ASP A 182 -17.73 -1.82 27.88
CA ASP A 182 -18.68 -2.74 28.50
C ASP A 182 -19.57 -3.51 27.52
N CYS A 183 -19.49 -3.26 26.20
CA CYS A 183 -20.28 -4.00 25.21
C CYS A 183 -19.39 -4.50 24.06
N CYS A 184 -19.04 -5.79 24.08
CA CYS A 184 -18.43 -6.45 22.93
C CYS A 184 -19.54 -6.85 21.96
N ASN A 185 -19.80 -6.01 20.96
CA ASN A 185 -20.73 -6.29 19.86
C ASN A 185 -19.98 -6.32 18.51
N GLU A 186 -20.53 -7.06 17.54
CA GLU A 186 -19.93 -7.19 16.21
C GLU A 186 -19.83 -5.83 15.50
N GLU A 187 -20.80 -4.94 15.73
CA GLU A 187 -20.81 -3.58 15.20
C GLU A 187 -19.61 -2.75 15.68
N LEU A 188 -19.20 -2.89 16.94
CA LEU A 188 -18.00 -2.24 17.45
C LEU A 188 -16.73 -2.80 16.82
N LEU A 189 -16.67 -4.12 16.60
CA LEU A 189 -15.52 -4.72 15.92
C LEU A 189 -15.37 -4.16 14.50
N VAL A 190 -16.46 -4.10 13.74
CA VAL A 190 -16.46 -3.51 12.39
C VAL A 190 -16.03 -2.05 12.41
N LEU A 191 -16.57 -1.25 13.33
CA LEU A 191 -16.19 0.16 13.48
C LEU A 191 -14.69 0.34 13.77
N LEU A 192 -14.13 -0.51 14.62
CA LEU A 192 -12.69 -0.48 14.95
C LEU A 192 -11.84 -0.97 13.77
N GLU A 193 -12.28 -2.00 13.04
CA GLU A 193 -11.62 -2.49 11.82
C GLU A 193 -11.57 -1.40 10.74
N ASP A 194 -12.66 -0.66 10.54
CA ASP A 194 -12.74 0.47 9.61
C ASP A 194 -11.81 1.62 10.04
N GLN A 195 -11.86 2.02 11.32
CA GLN A 195 -10.94 3.04 11.85
C GLN A 195 -9.47 2.64 11.68
N LEU A 196 -9.15 1.37 11.92
CA LEU A 196 -7.80 0.84 11.71
C LEU A 196 -7.39 0.93 10.22
N ALA A 197 -8.31 0.67 9.30
CA ALA A 197 -8.08 0.81 7.87
C ALA A 197 -7.78 2.27 7.50
N ASP A 198 -8.57 3.22 8.01
CA ASP A 198 -8.37 4.66 7.78
C ASP A 198 -7.00 5.12 8.28
N ILE A 199 -6.59 4.71 9.49
CA ILE A 199 -5.28 5.07 10.06
C ILE A 199 -4.15 4.47 9.21
N LYS A 200 -4.28 3.22 8.78
CA LYS A 200 -3.30 2.55 7.90
C LYS A 200 -3.19 3.27 6.56
N GLU A 201 -4.31 3.63 5.95
CA GLU A 201 -4.33 4.38 4.68
C GLU A 201 -3.71 5.77 4.84
N TYR A 202 -4.04 6.48 5.92
CA TYR A 202 -3.46 7.77 6.24
C TYR A 202 -1.94 7.70 6.43
N TYR A 203 -1.45 6.70 7.18
CA TYR A 203 -0.02 6.46 7.33
C TYR A 203 0.64 6.16 5.98
N ASN A 204 0.10 5.23 5.21
CA ASN A 204 0.69 4.80 3.94
C ASN A 204 0.75 5.93 2.91
N SER A 205 -0.31 6.76 2.85
CA SER A 205 -0.40 7.92 1.95
C SER A 205 0.59 9.05 2.31
N ASN A 206 1.00 9.14 3.58
CA ASN A 206 1.84 10.21 4.10
C ASN A 206 3.14 9.70 4.74
N ARG A 207 3.53 8.47 4.40
CA ARG A 207 4.63 7.73 5.06
C ARG A 207 5.94 8.50 5.07
N LEU A 208 6.27 9.18 3.97
CA LEU A 208 7.50 9.95 3.84
C LEU A 208 7.58 11.10 4.86
N ILE A 209 6.45 11.75 5.14
CA ILE A 209 6.38 12.84 6.14
C ILE A 209 6.71 12.27 7.53
N PHE A 210 6.09 11.15 7.91
CA PHE A 210 6.37 10.49 9.19
C PHE A 210 7.82 10.02 9.32
N GLU A 211 8.39 9.40 8.28
CA GLU A 211 9.78 8.95 8.30
C GLU A 211 10.78 10.10 8.40
N LEU A 212 10.55 11.20 7.68
CA LEU A 212 11.39 12.40 7.74
C LEU A 212 11.25 13.09 9.10
N TYR A 213 10.05 13.18 9.65
CA TYR A 213 9.82 13.77 10.96
C TYR A 213 10.51 12.95 12.06
N ALA A 214 10.42 11.61 12.03
CA ALA A 214 11.14 10.75 12.96
C ALA A 214 12.66 10.91 12.84
N LYS A 215 13.20 11.08 11.64
CA LYS A 215 14.63 11.41 11.42
C LYS A 215 14.98 12.78 12.01
N ARG A 216 14.13 13.78 11.80
CA ARG A 216 14.29 15.13 12.34
C ARG A 216 14.34 15.11 13.86
N VAL A 217 13.39 14.43 14.52
CA VAL A 217 13.38 14.25 15.99
C VAL A 217 14.67 13.59 16.47
N LYS A 218 15.16 12.53 15.82
CA LYS A 218 16.43 11.88 16.18
C LYS A 218 17.63 12.83 16.08
N LEU A 219 17.74 13.61 15.01
CA LEU A 219 18.81 14.59 14.84
C LEU A 219 18.71 15.72 15.88
N TRP A 220 17.50 16.19 16.16
CA TRP A 220 17.22 17.21 17.15
C TRP A 220 17.63 16.77 18.57
N THR A 221 17.17 15.60 19.02
CA THR A 221 17.56 15.02 20.30
C THR A 221 19.07 14.82 20.38
N ARG A 222 19.71 14.41 19.28
CA ARG A 222 21.16 14.24 19.26
C ARG A 222 21.91 15.57 19.33
N MET A 223 21.39 16.63 18.69
CA MET A 223 21.91 17.99 18.78
C MET A 223 21.90 18.47 20.23
N ALA A 224 20.75 18.37 20.91
CA ALA A 224 20.60 18.76 22.30
C ALA A 224 21.58 17.98 23.21
N ALA A 225 21.69 16.66 23.04
CA ALA A 225 22.63 15.84 23.81
C ALA A 225 24.11 16.22 23.59
N LEU A 226 24.50 16.69 22.40
CA LEU A 226 25.86 17.19 22.14
C LEU A 226 26.12 18.54 22.81
N GLU A 227 25.08 19.32 23.07
CA GLU A 227 25.19 20.59 23.78
C GLU A 227 25.23 20.41 25.28
N ASP A 228 24.45 19.50 25.83
CA ASP A 228 24.53 19.17 27.26
C ASP A 228 25.90 18.61 27.60
N LYS A 229 26.45 17.71 26.76
CA LYS A 229 27.85 17.27 26.88
C LYS A 229 28.85 18.41 26.77
N ALA A 230 28.54 19.47 26.01
CA ALA A 230 29.42 20.63 25.89
C ALA A 230 29.53 21.43 27.21
N LYS A 231 28.55 21.28 28.11
CA LYS A 231 28.48 21.97 29.41
C LYS A 231 29.21 21.20 30.53
N GLU A 232 29.61 19.95 30.31
CA GLU A 232 30.25 19.12 31.34
C GLU A 232 31.64 19.66 31.74
N PRO A 233 31.95 19.83 33.04
CA PRO A 233 33.23 20.38 33.50
C PRO A 233 34.43 19.50 33.14
N ASN A 234 34.23 18.18 33.02
CA ASN A 234 35.27 17.20 32.68
C ASN A 234 35.45 16.97 31.17
N ARG A 235 34.79 17.78 30.32
CA ARG A 235 34.78 17.60 28.86
C ARG A 235 36.16 17.57 28.19
N TYR A 236 37.12 18.30 28.74
CA TYR A 236 38.47 18.38 28.17
C TYR A 236 39.32 17.11 28.41
N HIS A 237 38.79 16.11 29.12
CA HIS A 237 39.41 14.78 29.24
C HIS A 237 39.23 13.96 27.94
N ASN A 238 39.91 14.40 26.88
CA ASN A 238 39.72 13.97 25.49
C ASN A 238 40.53 12.72 25.12
N ARG A 239 40.39 11.62 25.88
CA ARG A 239 41.02 10.35 25.51
C ARG A 239 40.35 9.78 24.24
N GLY A 240 41.16 9.41 23.23
CA GLY A 240 40.64 8.78 22.00
C GLY A 240 39.87 9.72 21.05
N GLY A 241 40.12 11.03 21.09
CA GLY A 241 39.60 11.98 20.09
C GLY A 241 38.08 12.16 20.09
N ALA A 242 37.44 12.03 21.26
CA ALA A 242 35.99 12.20 21.43
C ALA A 242 35.52 13.59 20.96
N LEU A 243 36.24 14.67 21.31
CA LEU A 243 35.86 16.04 20.92
C LEU A 243 35.82 16.25 19.40
N LEU A 244 36.75 15.63 18.66
CA LEU A 244 36.78 15.72 17.21
C LEU A 244 35.61 14.95 16.58
N ARG A 245 35.19 13.84 17.20
CA ARG A 245 34.01 13.07 16.76
C ARG A 245 32.73 13.86 17.02
N GLU A 246 32.58 14.45 18.20
CA GLU A 246 31.46 15.33 18.54
C GLU A 246 31.36 16.50 17.55
N GLU A 247 32.48 17.15 17.22
CA GLU A 247 32.46 18.30 16.31
C GLU A 247 32.14 17.90 14.86
N ARG A 248 32.63 16.75 14.39
CA ARG A 248 32.23 16.19 13.08
C ARG A 248 30.74 15.87 13.04
N GLU A 249 30.22 15.30 14.13
CA GLU A 249 28.80 14.98 14.25
C GLU A 249 27.94 16.24 14.29
N ARG A 250 28.33 17.27 15.06
CA ARG A 250 27.67 18.58 15.10
C ARG A 250 27.59 19.21 13.71
N LYS A 251 28.69 19.20 12.94
CA LYS A 251 28.71 19.66 11.55
C LYS A 251 27.75 18.88 10.67
N THR A 252 27.71 17.55 10.83
CA THR A 252 26.81 16.69 10.06
C THR A 252 25.34 17.01 10.37
N ILE A 253 24.99 17.18 11.64
CA ILE A 253 23.64 17.54 12.08
C ILE A 253 23.26 18.93 11.55
N SER A 254 24.17 19.91 11.66
CA SER A 254 23.94 21.28 11.19
C SER A 254 23.65 21.39 9.69
N ILE A 255 24.13 20.43 8.89
CA ILE A 255 23.84 20.36 7.44
C ILE A 255 22.55 19.57 7.19
N LYS A 256 22.41 18.38 7.80
CA LYS A 256 21.29 17.47 7.52
C LYS A 256 19.96 17.93 8.08
N LEU A 257 19.97 18.57 9.25
CA LEU A 257 18.73 18.98 9.92
C LEU A 257 17.95 20.01 9.10
N PRO A 258 18.54 21.12 8.60
CA PRO A 258 17.83 22.04 7.71
C PRO A 258 17.36 21.41 6.40
N GLN A 259 18.11 20.47 5.83
CA GLN A 259 17.72 19.76 4.62
C GLN A 259 16.45 18.92 4.82
N ILE A 260 16.36 18.21 5.95
CA ILE A 260 15.17 17.44 6.30
C ILE A 260 13.99 18.35 6.60
N GLU A 261 14.21 19.48 7.29
CA GLU A 261 13.15 20.46 7.58
C GLU A 261 12.61 21.12 6.32
N GLN A 262 13.47 21.41 5.33
CA GLN A 262 13.03 21.91 4.03
C GLN A 262 12.17 20.88 3.29
N GLN A 263 12.62 19.62 3.22
CA GLN A 263 11.85 18.54 2.58
C GLN A 263 10.51 18.31 3.27
N LEU A 264 10.47 18.38 4.62
CA LEU A 264 9.24 18.31 5.39
C LEU A 264 8.29 19.45 5.01
N ASN A 265 8.79 20.68 4.88
CA ASN A 265 7.97 21.83 4.49
C ASN A 265 7.33 21.63 3.12
N GLU A 266 8.12 21.22 2.12
CA GLU A 266 7.62 20.95 0.75
C GLU A 266 6.53 19.87 0.74
N LEU A 267 6.75 18.75 1.45
CA LEU A 267 5.77 17.66 1.53
C LEU A 267 4.50 18.04 2.30
N VAL A 268 4.63 18.81 3.38
CA VAL A 268 3.49 19.27 4.18
C VAL A 268 2.68 20.29 3.40
N GLN A 269 3.30 21.21 2.68
CA GLN A 269 2.59 22.14 1.80
C GLN A 269 1.80 21.38 0.71
N ALA A 270 2.43 20.41 0.05
CA ALA A 270 1.74 19.57 -0.93
C ALA A 270 0.56 18.78 -0.32
N PHE A 271 0.71 18.32 0.94
CA PHE A 271 -0.39 17.70 1.68
C PHE A 271 -1.55 18.69 1.89
N VAL A 272 -1.27 19.87 2.44
CA VAL A 272 -2.27 20.91 2.73
C VAL A 272 -2.97 21.37 1.46
N GLU A 273 -2.24 21.49 0.34
CA GLU A 273 -2.82 21.83 -0.95
C GLU A 273 -3.81 20.78 -1.45
N ARG A 274 -3.50 19.49 -1.25
CA ARG A 274 -4.34 18.35 -1.65
C ARG A 274 -5.57 18.18 -0.76
N THR A 275 -5.39 18.22 0.56
CA THR A 275 -6.44 17.86 1.54
C THR A 275 -7.19 19.07 2.08
N LYS A 276 -6.66 20.29 1.88
CA LYS A 276 -7.16 21.54 2.47
C LYS A 276 -7.23 21.51 4.00
N GLN A 277 -6.43 20.65 4.63
CA GLN A 277 -6.34 20.48 6.07
C GLN A 277 -4.88 20.55 6.52
N PRO A 278 -4.60 21.12 7.71
CA PRO A 278 -3.25 21.13 8.27
C PRO A 278 -2.77 19.71 8.56
N PHE A 279 -1.46 19.47 8.42
CA PHE A 279 -0.87 18.20 8.81
C PHE A 279 -0.56 18.21 10.32
N LEU A 280 -1.32 17.43 11.09
CA LEU A 280 -1.24 17.39 12.54
C LEU A 280 -0.43 16.20 13.04
N VAL A 281 0.43 16.45 14.03
CA VAL A 281 1.23 15.50 14.79
C VAL A 281 0.99 15.79 16.27
N GLN A 282 0.47 14.80 17.02
CA GLN A 282 0.07 14.93 18.44
C GLN A 282 -0.94 16.06 18.70
N GLY A 283 -1.78 16.39 17.71
CA GLY A 283 -2.73 17.49 17.79
C GLY A 283 -2.16 18.87 17.48
N GLU A 284 -0.85 18.97 17.19
CA GLU A 284 -0.17 20.21 16.82
C GLU A 284 0.24 20.19 15.34
N GLU A 285 0.27 21.35 14.68
CA GLU A 285 0.80 21.44 13.32
C GLU A 285 2.30 21.14 13.30
N ILE A 286 2.72 20.23 12.43
CA ILE A 286 4.13 19.79 12.36
C ILE A 286 5.12 20.95 12.13
N LEU A 287 4.78 21.92 11.28
CA LEU A 287 5.63 23.07 11.01
C LEU A 287 5.67 24.04 12.19
N GLY A 288 4.52 24.23 12.86
CA GLY A 288 4.44 24.98 14.10
C GLY A 288 5.33 24.37 15.18
N ARG A 289 5.29 23.05 15.33
CA ARG A 289 6.15 22.34 16.30
C ARG A 289 7.64 22.54 16.04
N ILE A 290 8.05 22.43 14.77
CA ILE A 290 9.45 22.65 14.38
C ILE A 290 9.89 24.08 14.72
N ALA A 291 9.03 25.07 14.49
CA ALA A 291 9.32 26.46 14.83
C ALA A 291 9.47 26.65 16.35
N THR A 292 8.53 26.12 17.13
CA THR A 292 8.56 26.18 18.61
C THR A 292 9.84 25.55 19.16
N ASP A 293 10.26 24.38 18.68
CA ASP A 293 11.50 23.74 19.13
C ASP A 293 12.73 24.66 18.91
N TRP A 294 12.78 25.37 17.78
CA TRP A 294 13.83 26.34 17.48
C TRP A 294 13.75 27.61 18.34
N ASP A 295 12.55 28.10 18.64
CA ASP A 295 12.33 29.23 19.55
C ASP A 295 12.80 28.90 20.97
N ASP A 296 12.39 27.74 21.51
CA ASP A 296 12.79 27.25 22.82
C ASP A 296 14.32 27.11 22.92
N TYR A 297 14.93 26.55 21.87
CA TYR A 297 16.38 26.44 21.76
C TYR A 297 17.09 27.79 21.81
N ARG A 298 16.61 28.79 21.04
CA ARG A 298 17.19 30.14 21.02
C ARG A 298 17.06 30.82 22.38
N LEU A 299 15.89 30.72 23.00
CA LEU A 299 15.60 31.30 24.30
C LEU A 299 16.49 30.70 25.40
N ALA A 300 16.63 29.37 25.44
CA ALA A 300 17.49 28.70 26.41
C ALA A 300 18.96 29.14 26.28
N LYS A 301 19.44 29.29 25.03
CA LYS A 301 20.82 29.75 24.74
C LYS A 301 21.02 31.20 25.17
N GLU A 302 20.05 32.09 24.91
CA GLU A 302 20.12 33.47 25.36
C GLU A 302 20.15 33.56 26.89
N GLN A 303 19.28 32.83 27.59
CA GLN A 303 19.26 32.77 29.06
C GLN A 303 20.61 32.29 29.62
N GLU A 304 21.22 31.27 29.04
CA GLU A 304 22.54 30.79 29.45
C GLU A 304 23.63 31.86 29.27
N THR A 305 23.60 32.62 28.17
CA THR A 305 24.55 33.72 27.97
C THR A 305 24.37 34.86 28.95
N ILE A 306 23.12 35.20 29.30
CA ILE A 306 22.80 36.23 30.29
C ILE A 306 23.27 35.78 31.68
N ALA A 307 22.99 34.53 32.06
CA ALA A 307 23.44 33.96 33.33
C ALA A 307 24.97 33.96 33.45
N ARG A 308 25.69 33.58 32.39
CA ARG A 308 27.16 33.64 32.35
C ARG A 308 27.69 35.07 32.49
N LYS A 309 27.07 36.05 31.83
CA LYS A 309 27.46 37.46 31.96
C LYS A 309 27.22 37.99 33.38
N LYS A 310 26.07 37.66 34.00
CA LYS A 310 25.75 38.03 35.39
C LYS A 310 26.73 37.40 36.39
N ALA A 311 27.01 36.11 36.28
CA ALA A 311 28.00 35.44 37.12
C ALA A 311 29.41 36.04 36.98
N ALA A 312 29.78 36.45 35.76
CA ALA A 312 31.05 37.14 35.52
C ALA A 312 31.10 38.55 36.13
N THR A 313 29.99 39.30 36.12
CA THR A 313 29.92 40.63 36.75
C THR A 313 29.87 40.57 38.28
N ASP A 314 29.18 39.58 38.86
CA ASP A 314 29.11 39.39 40.31
C ASP A 314 30.45 38.93 40.89
N SER A 315 31.22 38.12 40.16
CA SER A 315 32.57 37.70 40.54
C SER A 315 33.61 38.85 40.55
N ILE A 316 33.31 40.00 39.95
CA ILE A 316 34.22 41.16 39.90
C ILE A 316 34.00 42.11 41.10
N LEU A 317 32.89 41.97 41.84
CA LEU A 317 32.52 42.87 42.94
C LEU A 317 32.92 42.37 44.35
N GLU A 318 33.55 41.20 44.48
CA GLU A 318 34.15 40.78 45.75
C GLU A 318 35.59 41.33 45.90
N PRO A 319 35.90 42.09 46.99
CA PRO A 319 37.26 42.55 47.24
C PRO A 319 38.17 41.36 47.60
N PRO A 320 39.41 41.28 47.10
CA PRO A 320 40.30 40.19 47.46
C PRO A 320 40.72 40.32 48.93
N SER A 321 40.18 39.46 49.78
CA SER A 321 40.72 39.26 51.13
C SER A 321 42.10 38.61 51.02
N SER A 322 43.10 39.34 51.48
CA SER A 322 44.51 38.98 51.49
C SER A 322 44.83 37.79 52.40
N THR A 323 45.44 36.73 51.85
CA THR A 323 46.39 35.87 52.59
C THR A 323 47.38 35.17 51.64
N HIS A 324 48.57 35.78 51.55
CA HIS A 324 49.93 35.29 51.27
C HIS A 324 50.25 34.05 50.37
N SER A 325 51.15 34.35 49.40
CA SER A 325 52.19 33.52 48.77
C SER A 325 51.74 32.57 47.64
N SER A 326 52.38 32.46 46.47
CA SER A 326 53.70 32.90 45.99
C SER A 326 53.61 33.24 44.49
N VAL A 327 54.28 34.33 44.10
CA VAL A 327 54.44 34.76 42.71
C VAL A 327 55.49 33.92 41.99
N ILE A 328 55.11 33.22 40.92
CA ILE A 328 56.06 32.76 39.90
C ILE A 328 55.88 33.65 38.68
N SER A 329 56.75 34.66 38.60
CA SER A 329 56.91 35.56 37.46
C SER A 329 57.79 34.90 36.40
N LEU A 330 57.21 34.38 35.31
CA LEU A 330 57.98 34.17 34.08
C LEU A 330 57.99 35.46 33.26
N ARG A 331 59.17 36.08 33.18
CA ARG A 331 59.44 37.22 32.31
C ARG A 331 59.41 36.80 30.84
N LYS A 332 58.90 37.75 30.04
CA LYS A 332 58.94 37.86 28.58
C LYS A 332 60.33 37.55 28.01
N THR A 333 60.38 36.73 26.95
CA THR A 333 61.43 36.82 25.94
C THR A 333 60.88 37.48 24.67
N THR A 334 61.57 38.55 24.34
CA THR A 334 61.75 39.32 23.10
C THR A 334 60.97 38.92 21.84
N SER A 335 60.32 39.93 21.28
CA SER A 335 59.74 40.00 19.93
C SER A 335 60.78 39.80 18.82
N VAL A 336 60.35 39.20 17.72
CA VAL A 336 60.86 39.53 16.38
C VAL A 336 59.65 39.96 15.53
N PRO A 337 59.64 41.16 14.92
CA PRO A 337 58.56 41.61 14.06
C PRO A 337 58.91 41.39 12.58
N TYR A 338 57.91 41.08 11.74
CA TYR A 338 57.88 41.50 10.33
C TYR A 338 56.43 41.42 9.82
N PHE A 339 55.71 42.54 9.86
CA PHE A 339 55.46 43.50 8.76
C PHE A 339 54.42 42.99 7.75
N ASN A 340 53.25 43.63 7.83
CA ASN A 340 52.11 43.52 6.94
C ASN A 340 52.17 44.72 5.98
N SER A 341 51.90 44.54 4.68
CA SER A 341 51.30 45.55 3.79
C SER A 341 50.90 44.89 2.46
N THR A 342 49.62 44.69 2.19
CA THR A 342 48.67 45.61 1.51
C THR A 342 48.78 45.53 -0.02
N THR A 343 47.70 45.12 -0.69
CA THR A 343 46.93 45.98 -1.62
C THR A 343 45.69 45.26 -2.15
N VAL A 344 44.62 46.04 -2.23
CA VAL A 344 43.33 45.79 -2.86
C VAL A 344 43.48 45.89 -4.38
N SER A 345 42.85 45.01 -5.16
CA SER A 345 41.92 45.37 -6.26
C SER A 345 41.54 44.18 -7.16
N THR A 346 40.24 43.93 -7.24
CA THR A 346 39.40 43.71 -8.44
C THR A 346 40.14 43.44 -9.76
N VAL A 347 39.90 42.28 -10.43
CA VAL A 347 39.12 42.11 -11.69
C VAL A 347 38.94 40.60 -12.03
N SER A 348 37.76 40.21 -12.53
CA SER A 348 37.50 39.04 -13.41
C SER A 348 37.78 39.39 -14.89
N PRO A 349 37.58 38.53 -15.92
CA PRO A 349 37.74 37.08 -16.09
C PRO A 349 38.49 36.69 -17.42
N TRP A 350 38.59 35.37 -17.69
CA TRP A 350 38.79 34.68 -19.00
C TRP A 350 40.21 34.45 -19.58
N ALA A 351 40.51 33.17 -19.88
CA ALA A 351 41.19 32.59 -21.07
C ALA A 351 41.86 31.25 -20.69
N VAL A 352 41.19 30.12 -20.89
CA VAL A 352 41.35 29.23 -22.07
C VAL A 352 42.82 28.91 -22.40
N LYS A 353 43.24 27.68 -22.08
CA LYS A 353 44.25 26.96 -22.85
C LYS A 353 43.87 25.47 -22.93
N GLN A 354 43.36 25.11 -24.11
CA GLN A 354 43.44 23.79 -24.73
C GLN A 354 44.93 23.37 -24.81
N GLN A 355 45.40 22.12 -24.86
CA GLN A 355 45.05 20.86 -25.55
C GLN A 355 46.19 19.85 -25.14
N PRO A 356 46.34 18.61 -25.67
CA PRO A 356 45.39 17.73 -26.37
C PRO A 356 45.35 16.26 -25.86
N ASP A 357 44.28 15.61 -26.31
CA ASP A 357 44.10 14.19 -26.64
C ASP A 357 45.32 13.27 -26.74
N LYS A 358 45.19 12.08 -26.13
CA LYS A 358 45.80 10.83 -26.62
C LYS A 358 44.81 9.68 -26.44
N GLN A 359 44.14 9.34 -27.53
CA GLN A 359 43.54 8.01 -27.74
C GLN A 359 44.62 6.94 -27.70
N ARG A 360 44.31 5.80 -27.06
CA ARG A 360 44.88 4.51 -27.43
C ARG A 360 43.87 3.40 -27.14
N GLU A 361 43.05 3.10 -28.15
CA GLU A 361 42.47 1.78 -28.32
C GLU A 361 43.59 0.75 -28.49
N ARG A 362 43.44 -0.41 -27.85
CA ARG A 362 43.91 -1.67 -28.43
C ARG A 362 43.04 -2.82 -27.93
N SER A 363 42.24 -3.35 -28.83
CA SER A 363 41.63 -4.67 -28.73
C SER A 363 42.69 -5.76 -28.58
N LYS A 364 42.48 -6.67 -27.64
CA LYS A 364 42.35 -8.12 -27.87
C LYS A 364 41.79 -8.79 -26.64
#